data_AF-A0A1N7QR67-F1
#
_entry.id   AF-A0A1N7QR67-F1
#
_cell.length_a   1.000
_cell.length_b   1.000
_cell.length_c   1.000
_cell.angle_alpha   90.00
_cell.angle_beta   90.00
_cell.angle_gamma   90.00
#
_symmetry.space_group_name_H-M   'P 1'
#
loop_
_entity.id
_entity.type
_entity.pdbx_description
1 polymer ?
#
loop_
_entity_poly.entity_id
_entity_poly.type
_entity_poly.pdbx_seq_one_letter_code
_entity_poly.pdbx_strand_id
1 'polypeptide(L)' 'MSEITPALYKAIFEDDRRGAAILEDLIQRFARPAVTTGGIDAILKTYQRDGMRSVVEHITNQINRANGVPDPNADQGE' A
#
# COMPACT_ATOMS: atom_id res chain seq x y z
N MET A 1 0.41 2.50 25.09
CA MET A 1 0.41 2.09 23.67
C MET A 1 1.30 3.05 22.91
N SER A 2 2.11 2.58 21.97
CA SER A 2 2.94 3.46 21.13
C SER A 2 2.05 4.27 20.18
N GLU A 3 2.41 5.52 19.93
CA GLU A 3 1.74 6.37 18.94
C GLU A 3 2.00 5.85 17.52
N ILE A 4 0.95 5.73 16.70
CA ILE A 4 1.07 5.25 15.32
C ILE A 4 1.32 6.45 14.40
N THR A 5 2.58 6.63 13.99
CA THR A 5 3.02 7.74 13.14
C THR A 5 3.63 7.22 11.84
N PRO A 6 3.74 8.04 10.76
CA PRO A 6 4.48 7.67 9.55
C PRO A 6 5.90 7.18 9.85
N ALA A 7 6.59 7.82 10.81
CA ALA A 7 7.92 7.42 11.25
C ALA A 7 7.96 5.99 11.82
N LEU A 8 6.90 5.55 12.50
CA LEU A 8 6.80 4.17 13.00
C LEU A 8 6.64 3.16 11.86
N TYR A 9 5.88 3.49 10.80
CA TYR A 9 5.79 2.65 9.61
C TYR A 9 7.16 2.49 8.94
N LYS A 10 7.90 3.59 8.77
CA LYS A 10 9.27 3.57 8.23
C LYS A 10 10.20 2.72 9.11
N ALA A 11 10.20 2.94 10.42
CA ALA A 11 11.05 2.20 11.35
C ALA A 11 10.81 0.68 11.28
N ILE A 12 9.56 0.24 11.10
CA ILE A 12 9.20 -1.18 11.06
C ILE A 12 9.38 -1.77 9.66
N PHE A 13 8.87 -1.13 8.61
CA PHE A 13 8.74 -1.72 7.29
C PHE A 13 9.83 -1.30 6.30
N GLU A 14 10.70 -0.35 6.65
CA GLU A 14 11.87 0.06 5.86
C GLU A 14 13.18 -0.16 6.61
N ASP A 15 13.29 0.30 7.86
CA ASP A 15 14.55 0.24 8.63
C ASP A 15 14.81 -1.15 9.25
N ASP A 16 13.78 -1.86 9.72
CA ASP A 16 13.91 -3.26 10.17
C ASP A 16 13.81 -4.21 8.97
N ARG A 17 14.93 -4.90 8.68
CA ARG A 17 15.04 -5.88 7.59
C ARG A 17 13.96 -6.97 7.62
N ARG A 18 13.47 -7.37 8.80
CA ARG A 18 12.40 -8.37 8.93
C ARG A 18 11.06 -7.80 8.48
N GLY A 19 10.76 -6.56 8.84
CA GLY A 19 9.54 -5.89 8.41
C GLY A 19 9.57 -5.56 6.93
N ALA A 20 10.73 -5.17 6.37
CA ALA A 20 10.91 -5.02 4.93
C ALA A 20 10.60 -6.33 4.16
N ALA A 21 11.10 -7.47 4.64
CA ALA A 21 10.79 -8.77 4.04
C ALA A 21 9.31 -9.14 4.13
N ILE A 22 8.62 -8.77 5.22
CA ILE A 22 7.18 -8.95 5.35
C ILE A 22 6.44 -8.05 4.36
N LEU A 23 6.83 -6.78 4.22
CA LEU A 23 6.20 -5.87 3.26
C LEU A 23 6.34 -6.39 1.83
N GLU A 24 7.49 -6.94 1.47
CA GLU A 24 7.71 -7.58 0.16
C GLU A 24 6.76 -8.77 -0.07
N ASP A 25 6.61 -9.67 0.92
CA ASP A 25 5.65 -10.79 0.86
C ASP A 25 4.20 -10.29 0.73
N LEU A 26 3.82 -9.22 1.45
CA LEU A 26 2.50 -8.61 1.36
C LEU A 26 2.24 -8.03 -0.04
N ILE A 27 3.22 -7.32 -0.63
CA ILE A 27 3.14 -6.79 -2.00
C ILE A 27 2.89 -7.93 -2.98
N GLN A 28 3.68 -9.01 -2.91
CA GLN A 28 3.52 -10.16 -3.81
C GLN A 28 2.15 -10.83 -3.70
N ARG A 29 1.56 -10.87 -2.49
CA ARG A 29 0.25 -11.49 -2.27
C ARG A 29 -0.90 -10.61 -2.74
N PHE A 30 -0.84 -9.30 -2.45
CA PHE A 30 -2.01 -8.42 -2.47
C PHE A 30 -1.97 -7.32 -3.53
N ALA A 31 -0.81 -6.93 -4.05
CA ALA A 31 -0.70 -5.94 -5.13
C ALA A 31 -0.91 -6.56 -6.53
N ARG A 32 -1.99 -7.35 -6.70
CA ARG A 32 -2.30 -8.02 -7.97
C ARG A 32 -2.98 -7.06 -8.95
N PRO A 33 -2.71 -7.17 -10.26
CA PRO A 33 -3.34 -6.32 -11.27
C PRO A 33 -4.84 -6.60 -11.40
N ALA A 34 -5.57 -5.65 -11.99
CA ALA A 34 -6.98 -5.79 -12.33
C ALA A 34 -7.25 -7.06 -13.16
N VAL A 35 -8.46 -7.64 -13.02
CA VAL A 35 -8.90 -8.74 -13.86
C VAL A 35 -9.55 -8.17 -15.11
N THR A 36 -8.96 -8.43 -16.27
CA THR A 36 -9.41 -7.89 -17.57
C THR A 36 -10.29 -8.85 -18.37
N THR A 37 -10.55 -10.05 -17.85
CA THR A 37 -11.29 -11.13 -18.54
C THR A 37 -12.44 -11.66 -17.69
N GLY A 38 -13.63 -11.86 -18.28
CA GLY A 38 -14.76 -12.53 -17.61
C GLY A 38 -16.03 -11.68 -17.40
N GLY A 39 -16.22 -10.57 -18.13
CA GLY A 39 -17.46 -9.78 -18.07
C GLY A 39 -17.70 -9.14 -16.69
N ILE A 40 -18.92 -9.22 -16.16
CA ILE A 40 -19.29 -8.59 -14.87
C ILE A 40 -18.48 -9.16 -13.69
N ASP A 41 -18.18 -10.46 -13.70
CA ASP A 41 -17.38 -11.09 -12.64
C ASP A 41 -15.93 -10.57 -12.61
N ALA A 42 -15.43 -10.07 -13.74
CA ALA A 42 -14.11 -9.44 -13.82
C ALA A 42 -14.07 -8.11 -13.04
N ILE A 43 -15.18 -7.37 -13.02
CA ILE A 43 -15.31 -6.10 -12.30
C ILE A 43 -15.26 -6.36 -10.79
N LEU A 44 -16.05 -7.31 -10.29
CA LEU A 44 -16.06 -7.66 -8.86
C LEU A 44 -14.68 -8.13 -8.37
N LYS A 45 -14.01 -8.98 -9.16
CA LYS A 45 -12.64 -9.44 -8.84
C LYS A 45 -11.62 -8.31 -8.87
N THR A 46 -11.81 -7.32 -9.74
CA THR A 46 -10.96 -6.12 -9.79
C THR A 46 -11.11 -5.28 -8.53
N TYR A 47 -12.35 -4.98 -8.11
CA TYR A 47 -12.58 -4.26 -6.86
C TYR A 47 -12.04 -5.00 -5.63
N GLN A 48 -12.19 -6.32 -5.58
CA GLN A 48 -11.61 -7.12 -4.51
C GLN A 48 -10.08 -7.01 -4.48
N ARG A 49 -9.41 -7.03 -5.65
CA ARG A 49 -7.95 -6.87 -5.75
C ARG A 49 -7.50 -5.47 -5.37
N ASP A 50 -8.20 -4.44 -5.83
CA ASP A 50 -7.92 -3.05 -5.44
C ASP A 50 -8.09 -2.83 -3.94
N GLY A 51 -9.14 -3.40 -3.33
CA GLY A 51 -9.34 -3.37 -1.89
C GLY A 51 -8.16 -3.96 -1.12
N MET A 52 -7.65 -5.12 -1.54
CA MET A 52 -6.46 -5.74 -0.94
C MET A 52 -5.19 -4.90 -1.16
N ARG A 53 -5.02 -4.31 -2.35
CA ARG A 53 -3.88 -3.46 -2.69
C ARG A 53 -3.84 -2.19 -1.84
N SER A 54 -4.99 -1.59 -1.53
CA SER A 54 -5.08 -0.32 -0.78
C SER A 54 -4.41 -0.37 0.61
N VAL A 55 -4.39 -1.52 1.26
CA VAL A 55 -3.73 -1.71 2.57
C VAL A 55 -2.20 -1.64 2.42
N VAL A 56 -1.66 -2.26 1.37
CA VAL A 56 -0.22 -2.25 1.08
C VAL A 56 0.22 -0.86 0.62
N GLU A 57 -0.60 -0.19 -0.18
CA GLU A 57 -0.40 1.21 -0.58
C GLU A 57 -0.41 2.13 0.63
N HIS A 58 -1.30 1.93 1.60
CA HIS A 58 -1.31 2.72 2.83
C HIS A 58 0.01 2.63 3.59
N ILE A 59 0.56 1.42 3.79
CA ILE A 59 1.87 1.23 4.44
C ILE A 59 2.95 1.97 3.67
N THR A 60 2.99 1.79 2.35
CA THR A 60 3.98 2.43 1.47
C THR A 60 3.87 3.96 1.52
N ASN A 61 2.65 4.51 1.54
CA ASN A 61 2.42 5.94 1.63
C ASN A 61 2.87 6.53 2.96
N GLN A 62 2.71 5.80 4.07
CA GLN A 62 3.21 6.23 5.37
C GLN A 62 4.75 6.25 5.40
N ILE A 63 5.41 5.28 4.78
CA ILE A 63 6.87 5.28 4.61
C ILE A 63 7.31 6.48 3.76
N ASN A 64 6.64 6.71 2.62
CA ASN A 64 6.91 7.85 1.74
C ASN A 64 6.79 9.19 2.47
N ARG A 65 5.72 9.37 3.26
CA ARG A 65 5.52 10.57 4.09
C ARG A 65 6.64 10.75 5.11
N ALA A 66 7.09 9.67 5.75
CA ALA A 66 8.23 9.73 6.69
C ALA A 66 9.54 10.10 6.00
N ASN A 67 9.71 9.71 4.72
CA ASN A 67 10.84 10.09 3.87
C ASN A 67 10.70 11.48 3.24
N GLY A 68 9.63 12.23 3.54
CA GLY A 68 9.39 13.56 2.98
C GLY A 68 9.04 13.55 1.49
N VAL A 69 8.63 12.40 0.95
CA VAL A 69 8.15 12.30 -0.43
C VAL A 69 6.79 13.02 -0.52
N PRO A 70 6.63 14.01 -1.42
CA PRO A 70 5.35 14.67 -1.64
C PRO A 70 4.30 13.63 -2.03
N ASP A 71 3.13 13.69 -1.41
CA ASP A 71 2.01 12.84 -1.79
C ASP A 71 1.53 13.29 -3.19
N PRO A 72 1.67 12.46 -4.24
CA PRO A 72 1.31 12.86 -5.60
C PRO A 72 -0.20 13.12 -5.76
N ASN A 73 -1.00 12.76 -4.75
CA ASN A 73 -2.43 13.01 -4.69
C ASN A 73 -2.82 14.08 -3.66
N ALA A 74 -1.86 14.76 -3.01
CA ALA A 74 -2.16 15.75 -1.97
C ALA A 74 -2.75 17.08 -2.47
N ASP A 75 -2.71 17.36 -3.77
CA ASP A 75 -3.50 18.44 -4.37
C ASP A 75 -3.48 18.32 -5.90
N GLN A 76 -4.53 17.76 -6.49
CA GLN A 76 -5.03 18.27 -7.76
C GLN A 76 -6.23 19.13 -7.39
N GLY A 77 -5.95 20.29 -6.80
CA GLY A 77 -6.99 21.26 -6.43
C GLY A 77 -7.86 21.59 -7.64
N GLU A 78 -9.16 21.64 -7.41
CA GLU A 78 -10.10 22.36 -8.30
C GLU A 78 -9.85 23.87 -8.25
#